data_AF-A0A955N1K9-F1
#
_entry.id   AF-A0A955N1K9-F1
#
_cell.length_a   1.000
_cell.length_b   1.000
_cell.length_c   1.000
_cell.angle_alpha   90.00
_cell.angle_beta   90.00
_cell.angle_gamma   90.00
#
_symmetry.space_group_name_H-M   'P 1'
#
loop_
_entity.id
_entity.type
_entity.pdbx_description
1 polymer ?
#
loop_
_entity_poly.entity_id
_entity_poly.type
_entity_poly.pdbx_seq_one_letter_code
_entity_poly.pdbx_strand_id
1 'polypeptide(L)'
;MGLTRWKQISIGLIVGVFILSLGAMAEQGENYPDPAKNPESPLMLQGKWVPEDTHQIDFEALPKIPSQHTIVSDARPHHGVNQHNYMIHHDSCYWIMWSDGPGIEDRVGQRVKYATSEDGLDWSEPKFLSPIPPNSGPDSPHYNTRTDQGFRYISRGFWLRDGALLALAALDEAAGFFGPSLELHAFRFEPETHDWKDIGVVYDNTINNFPPKKIPTGQWMMQRRTYDRHA
;
A
#
# COMPACT_ATOMS: atom_id res chain seq x y z
N MET A 1 24.44 -62.43 -49.63
CA MET A 1 23.17 -61.83 -50.10
C MET A 1 22.43 -61.32 -48.88
N GLY A 2 22.18 -60.01 -48.76
CA GLY A 2 21.44 -59.37 -47.65
C GLY A 2 22.32 -58.64 -46.63
N LEU A 3 22.93 -57.51 -47.01
CA LEU A 3 22.52 -56.12 -46.75
C LEU A 3 22.70 -55.63 -45.30
N THR A 4 23.75 -54.82 -45.18
CA THR A 4 24.20 -53.94 -44.10
C THR A 4 23.12 -52.92 -43.74
N ARG A 5 22.73 -52.85 -42.46
CA ARG A 5 21.87 -51.77 -41.92
C ARG A 5 22.75 -50.67 -41.32
N TRP A 6 22.95 -49.60 -42.08
CA TRP A 6 23.53 -48.35 -41.57
C TRP A 6 22.46 -47.64 -40.71
N LYS A 7 22.79 -47.37 -39.45
CA LYS A 7 22.00 -46.45 -38.62
C LYS A 7 22.26 -45.03 -39.11
N GLN A 8 21.26 -44.41 -39.71
CA GLN A 8 21.24 -42.96 -39.92
C GLN A 8 21.27 -42.28 -38.56
N ILE A 9 22.35 -41.56 -38.27
CA ILE A 9 22.41 -40.59 -37.17
C ILE A 9 21.79 -39.32 -37.75
N SER A 10 20.53 -39.07 -37.43
CA SER A 10 19.89 -37.78 -37.68
C SER A 10 20.50 -36.76 -36.73
N ILE A 11 21.49 -36.01 -37.22
CA ILE A 11 21.95 -34.78 -36.56
C ILE A 11 20.85 -33.75 -36.77
N GLY A 12 19.93 -33.67 -35.81
CA GLY A 12 18.95 -32.59 -35.75
C GLY A 12 19.68 -31.27 -35.52
N LEU A 13 19.59 -30.37 -36.50
CA LEU A 13 20.02 -28.98 -36.38
C LEU A 13 19.21 -28.32 -35.25
N ILE A 14 19.83 -28.13 -34.08
CA ILE A 14 19.29 -27.23 -33.05
C ILE A 14 19.61 -25.81 -33.53
N VAL A 15 18.63 -25.19 -34.19
CA VAL A 15 18.67 -23.75 -34.44
C VAL A 15 18.33 -23.07 -33.11
N GLY A 16 19.36 -22.73 -32.35
CA GLY A 16 19.23 -21.86 -31.18
C GLY A 16 18.82 -20.46 -31.65
N VAL A 17 17.55 -20.12 -31.47
CA VAL A 17 17.08 -18.75 -31.61
C VAL A 17 17.57 -17.98 -30.38
N PHE A 18 18.74 -17.36 -30.49
CA PHE A 18 19.18 -16.34 -29.55
C PHE A 18 18.34 -15.09 -29.81
N ILE A 19 17.29 -14.90 -28.99
CA ILE A 19 16.67 -13.59 -28.85
C ILE A 19 17.69 -12.71 -28.12
N LEU A 20 18.45 -11.93 -28.89
CA LEU A 20 19.20 -10.80 -28.35
C LEU A 20 18.17 -9.79 -27.84
N SER A 21 17.85 -9.87 -26.56
CA SER A 21 17.28 -8.74 -25.84
C SER A 21 18.35 -7.66 -25.81
N LEU A 22 18.36 -6.83 -26.86
CA LEU A 22 18.99 -5.51 -26.82
C LEU A 22 18.17 -4.67 -25.85
N GLY A 23 18.34 -4.95 -24.55
CA GLY A 23 18.01 -3.98 -23.52
C GLY A 23 18.83 -2.75 -23.86
N ALA A 24 18.16 -1.62 -24.05
CA ALA A 24 18.82 -0.35 -24.26
C ALA A 24 19.73 -0.10 -23.05
N MET A 25 21.02 -0.38 -23.21
CA MET A 25 22.05 0.08 -22.29
C MET A 25 22.07 1.59 -22.46
N ALA A 26 21.29 2.29 -21.63
CA ALA A 26 21.38 3.72 -21.54
C ALA A 26 22.82 4.06 -21.17
N GLU A 27 23.50 4.86 -22.00
CA GLU A 27 24.79 5.44 -21.66
C GLU A 27 24.67 6.14 -20.30
N GLN A 28 25.26 5.53 -19.28
CA GLN A 28 25.38 6.13 -17.96
C GLN A 28 26.42 7.25 -18.06
N GLY A 29 25.98 8.50 -18.18
CA GLY A 29 26.86 9.66 -18.13
C GLY A 29 27.51 9.83 -16.75
N GLU A 30 28.55 10.68 -16.65
CA GLU A 30 29.35 10.87 -15.42
C GLU A 30 28.55 11.25 -14.17
N ASN A 31 27.33 11.79 -14.32
CA ASN A 31 26.46 12.19 -13.22
C ASN A 31 25.35 11.19 -12.87
N TYR A 32 25.35 9.97 -13.42
CA TYR A 32 24.31 8.98 -13.10
C TYR A 32 24.36 8.57 -11.61
N PRO A 33 23.23 8.44 -10.89
CA PRO A 33 23.21 8.04 -9.49
C PRO A 33 23.80 6.64 -9.31
N ASP A 34 24.80 6.52 -8.44
CA ASP A 34 25.36 5.23 -8.03
C ASP A 34 25.70 5.29 -6.53
N PRO A 35 25.16 4.40 -5.69
CA PRO A 35 25.32 4.48 -4.25
C PRO A 35 26.78 4.33 -3.76
N ALA A 36 27.69 3.83 -4.61
CA ALA A 36 29.12 3.70 -4.30
C ALA A 36 30.00 4.68 -5.08
N LYS A 37 29.71 4.88 -6.37
CA LYS A 37 30.55 5.66 -7.29
C LYS A 37 30.13 7.11 -7.45
N ASN A 38 28.86 7.42 -7.19
CA ASN A 38 28.31 8.76 -7.29
C ASN A 38 27.12 8.97 -6.32
N PRO A 39 27.35 8.84 -5.00
CA PRO A 39 26.27 8.83 -4.00
C PRO A 39 25.60 10.20 -3.84
N GLU A 40 26.29 11.28 -4.20
CA GLU A 40 25.81 12.66 -4.11
C GLU A 40 25.25 13.19 -5.44
N SER A 41 24.92 12.29 -6.37
CA SER A 41 24.35 12.70 -7.65
C SER A 41 23.09 13.55 -7.44
N PRO A 42 23.02 14.77 -8.01
CA PRO A 42 21.81 15.58 -7.96
C PRO A 42 20.70 15.04 -8.87
N LEU A 43 20.95 13.95 -9.60
CA LEU A 43 20.07 13.40 -10.63
C LEU A 43 18.96 12.53 -9.99
N MET A 44 17.87 13.14 -9.53
CA MET A 44 16.81 12.41 -8.80
C MET A 44 15.72 11.72 -9.65
N LEU A 45 15.82 11.74 -11.00
CA LEU A 45 15.12 10.91 -12.01
C LEU A 45 15.29 11.59 -13.39
N GLN A 46 16.29 11.20 -14.18
CA GLN A 46 16.49 11.72 -15.54
C GLN A 46 16.94 10.60 -16.48
N GLY A 47 16.41 10.60 -17.71
CA GLY A 47 16.83 9.69 -18.78
C GLY A 47 16.17 10.07 -20.10
N LYS A 48 16.68 9.54 -21.23
CA LYS A 48 16.13 9.81 -22.58
C LYS A 48 14.64 9.49 -22.73
N TRP A 49 14.08 8.72 -21.78
CA TRP A 49 12.68 8.31 -21.70
C TRP A 49 11.78 9.32 -20.96
N VAL A 50 12.34 10.33 -20.30
CA VAL A 50 11.59 11.46 -19.71
C VAL A 50 11.82 12.69 -20.58
N PRO A 51 10.78 13.28 -21.21
CA PRO A 51 10.92 14.53 -21.95
C PRO A 51 11.29 15.69 -21.01
N GLU A 52 11.93 16.74 -21.55
CA GLU A 52 12.27 17.94 -20.78
C GLU A 52 11.01 18.62 -20.18
N ASP A 53 9.91 18.61 -20.93
CA ASP A 53 8.59 18.99 -20.44
C ASP A 53 7.77 17.75 -20.09
N THR A 54 7.62 17.48 -18.79
CA THR A 54 6.87 16.31 -18.29
C THR A 54 5.39 16.29 -18.71
N HIS A 55 4.81 17.42 -19.13
CA HIS A 55 3.45 17.44 -19.69
C HIS A 55 3.36 16.81 -21.08
N GLN A 56 4.50 16.53 -21.72
CA GLN A 56 4.58 15.85 -23.03
C GLN A 56 4.75 14.33 -22.89
N ILE A 57 4.69 13.76 -21.68
CA ILE A 57 4.70 12.31 -21.49
C ILE A 57 3.45 11.72 -22.13
N ASP A 58 3.64 10.94 -23.20
CA ASP A 58 2.60 10.11 -23.77
C ASP A 58 2.45 8.83 -22.94
N PHE A 59 1.48 8.83 -22.02
CA PHE A 59 1.20 7.70 -21.14
C PHE A 59 0.78 6.43 -21.89
N GLU A 60 0.26 6.55 -23.12
CA GLU A 60 -0.13 5.39 -23.93
C GLU A 60 1.06 4.72 -24.62
N ALA A 61 2.12 5.50 -24.89
CA ALA A 61 3.37 5.01 -25.48
C ALA A 61 4.37 4.46 -24.46
N LEU A 62 4.09 4.56 -23.16
CA LEU A 62 4.98 4.01 -22.13
C LEU A 62 5.12 2.48 -22.27
N PRO A 63 6.34 1.92 -22.11
CA PRO A 63 6.53 0.49 -22.06
C PRO A 63 5.64 -0.15 -20.99
N LYS A 64 4.78 -1.07 -21.40
CA LYS A 64 3.86 -1.79 -20.51
C LYS A 64 4.57 -3.04 -19.97
N ILE A 65 4.69 -3.15 -18.65
CA ILE A 65 5.12 -4.39 -18.00
C ILE A 65 3.93 -5.35 -17.99
N PRO A 66 4.06 -6.61 -18.46
CA PRO A 66 2.99 -7.59 -18.32
C PRO A 66 2.57 -7.73 -16.85
N SER A 67 1.32 -7.43 -16.56
CA SER A 67 0.78 -7.47 -15.21
C SER A 67 -0.65 -7.97 -15.18
N GLN A 68 -1.08 -8.43 -14.00
CA GLN A 68 -2.47 -8.71 -13.68
C GLN A 68 -2.95 -7.66 -12.68
N HIS A 69 -4.22 -7.29 -12.77
CA HIS A 69 -4.84 -6.35 -11.86
C HIS A 69 -6.18 -6.90 -11.40
N THR A 70 -6.53 -6.59 -10.15
CA THR A 70 -7.81 -6.95 -9.53
C THR A 70 -8.32 -5.75 -8.73
N ILE A 71 -9.63 -5.67 -8.54
CA ILE A 71 -10.28 -4.63 -7.73
C ILE A 71 -10.67 -5.27 -6.40
N VAL A 72 -10.07 -4.81 -5.31
CA VAL A 72 -10.37 -5.30 -3.95
C VAL A 72 -11.69 -4.71 -3.43
N SER A 73 -11.95 -3.44 -3.72
CA SER A 73 -13.14 -2.71 -3.25
C SER A 73 -13.50 -1.59 -4.21
N ASP A 74 -14.75 -1.59 -4.67
CA ASP A 74 -15.31 -0.54 -5.53
C ASP A 74 -16.20 0.42 -4.71
N ALA A 75 -15.71 1.65 -4.52
CA ALA A 75 -16.43 2.66 -3.76
C ALA A 75 -17.52 3.39 -4.57
N ARG A 76 -17.54 3.24 -5.90
CA ARG A 76 -18.42 4.00 -6.80
C ARG A 76 -19.92 3.76 -6.55
N PRO A 77 -20.40 2.51 -6.35
CA PRO A 77 -21.83 2.25 -6.18
C PRO A 77 -22.47 2.93 -4.98
N HIS A 78 -21.68 3.27 -3.95
CA HIS A 78 -22.16 3.96 -2.76
C HIS A 78 -21.63 5.41 -2.65
N HIS A 79 -21.06 5.95 -3.73
CA HIS A 79 -20.48 7.29 -3.78
C HIS A 79 -19.49 7.54 -2.61
N GLY A 80 -18.69 6.53 -2.27
CA GLY A 80 -17.68 6.59 -1.22
C GLY A 80 -16.29 6.95 -1.73
N VAL A 81 -15.32 6.95 -0.80
CA VAL A 81 -13.91 7.14 -1.09
C VAL A 81 -13.06 6.08 -0.36
N ASN A 82 -12.12 5.48 -1.09
CA ASN A 82 -11.12 4.57 -0.54
C ASN A 82 -9.73 5.21 -0.61
N GLN A 83 -9.01 5.28 0.51
CA GLN A 83 -7.70 5.95 0.60
C GLN A 83 -6.76 5.25 1.57
N HIS A 84 -5.49 5.68 1.61
CA HIS A 84 -4.51 5.25 2.61
C HIS A 84 -4.36 3.71 2.67
N ASN A 85 -4.13 3.08 1.52
CA ASN A 85 -3.98 1.62 1.45
C ASN A 85 -2.63 1.16 2.03
N TYR A 86 -2.67 0.08 2.81
CA TYR A 86 -1.50 -0.60 3.36
C TYR A 86 -1.61 -2.09 3.10
N MET A 87 -0.49 -2.72 2.78
CA MET A 87 -0.42 -4.15 2.51
C MET A 87 0.71 -4.80 3.32
N ILE A 88 0.48 -6.02 3.79
CA ILE A 88 1.48 -6.90 4.39
C ILE A 88 1.25 -8.33 3.93
N HIS A 89 2.32 -9.13 3.86
CA HIS A 89 2.21 -10.57 3.73
C HIS A 89 2.49 -11.21 5.10
N HIS A 90 1.53 -11.96 5.63
CA HIS A 90 1.59 -12.59 6.94
C HIS A 90 0.80 -13.89 6.93
N ASP A 91 1.38 -14.94 7.53
CA ASP A 91 0.79 -16.28 7.61
C ASP A 91 0.34 -16.83 6.24
N SER A 92 1.25 -16.76 5.25
CA SER A 92 1.01 -17.18 3.86
C SER A 92 -0.16 -16.47 3.16
N CYS A 93 -0.56 -15.30 3.68
CA CYS A 93 -1.67 -14.53 3.15
C CYS A 93 -1.27 -13.07 2.97
N TYR A 94 -1.74 -12.44 1.90
CA TYR A 94 -1.75 -11.00 1.73
C TYR A 94 -2.89 -10.39 2.54
N TRP A 95 -2.58 -9.34 3.28
CA TRP A 95 -3.54 -8.53 4.01
C TRP A 95 -3.47 -7.12 3.45
N ILE A 96 -4.62 -6.55 3.10
CA ILE A 96 -4.72 -5.14 2.72
C ILE A 96 -5.75 -4.45 3.61
N MET A 97 -5.47 -3.22 4.00
CA MET A 97 -6.43 -2.35 4.67
C MET A 97 -6.41 -0.95 4.08
N TRP A 98 -7.51 -0.24 4.22
CA TRP A 98 -7.69 1.11 3.68
C TRP A 98 -8.73 1.87 4.49
N SER A 99 -8.72 3.19 4.36
CA SER A 99 -9.75 4.08 4.87
C SER A 99 -10.92 4.09 3.89
N ASP A 100 -12.12 3.83 4.38
CA ASP A 100 -13.38 3.75 3.65
C ASP A 100 -14.34 4.81 4.21
N GLY A 101 -14.60 5.85 3.43
CA GLY A 101 -15.31 7.04 3.87
C GLY A 101 -16.52 7.39 2.99
N PRO A 102 -17.49 8.13 3.54
CA PRO A 102 -18.64 8.59 2.76
C PRO A 102 -18.28 9.80 1.88
N GLY A 103 -18.70 9.80 0.62
CA GLY A 103 -18.62 10.98 -0.25
C GLY A 103 -17.18 11.35 -0.65
N ILE A 104 -16.65 12.36 0.04
CA ILE A 104 -15.34 12.96 -0.22
C ILE A 104 -14.43 12.64 0.98
N GLU A 105 -13.12 12.61 0.74
CA GLU A 105 -12.08 12.51 1.77
C GLU A 105 -12.40 13.39 3.01
N ASP A 106 -11.93 12.93 4.17
CA ASP A 106 -11.91 13.70 5.41
C ASP A 106 -13.28 13.96 6.05
N ARG A 107 -14.27 13.06 5.84
CA ARG A 107 -15.62 13.23 6.37
C ARG A 107 -15.94 12.33 7.57
N VAL A 108 -16.85 12.83 8.41
CA VAL A 108 -17.39 12.13 9.58
C VAL A 108 -17.93 10.77 9.17
N GLY A 109 -17.54 9.74 9.92
CA GLY A 109 -18.01 8.37 9.75
C GLY A 109 -17.13 7.49 8.87
N GLN A 110 -15.99 8.00 8.39
CA GLN A 110 -14.97 7.16 7.75
C GLN A 110 -14.41 6.12 8.73
N ARG A 111 -14.21 4.91 8.22
CA ARG A 111 -13.77 3.72 8.96
C ARG A 111 -12.61 3.04 8.24
N VAL A 112 -12.00 2.04 8.88
CA VAL A 112 -10.98 1.19 8.24
C VAL A 112 -11.61 -0.13 7.83
N LYS A 113 -11.41 -0.52 6.56
CA LYS A 113 -11.73 -1.85 6.05
C LYS A 113 -10.46 -2.66 5.81
N TYR A 114 -10.62 -3.97 5.77
CA TYR A 114 -9.57 -4.91 5.37
C TYR A 114 -10.12 -6.00 4.45
N ALA A 115 -9.21 -6.63 3.71
CA ALA A 115 -9.42 -7.84 2.93
C ALA A 115 -8.14 -8.67 2.92
N THR A 116 -8.28 -9.97 2.62
CA THR A 116 -7.19 -10.95 2.59
C THR A 116 -7.19 -11.72 1.28
N SER A 117 -6.02 -12.21 0.86
CA SER A 117 -5.85 -12.99 -0.37
C SER A 117 -4.65 -13.94 -0.26
N GLU A 118 -4.77 -15.17 -0.73
CA GLU A 118 -3.63 -16.11 -0.76
C GLU A 118 -2.70 -15.86 -1.95
N ASP A 119 -3.21 -15.29 -3.05
CA ASP A 119 -2.50 -15.14 -4.32
C ASP A 119 -2.31 -13.68 -4.78
N GLY A 120 -2.91 -12.73 -4.07
CA GLY A 120 -2.89 -11.31 -4.39
C GLY A 120 -3.85 -10.90 -5.52
N LEU A 121 -4.64 -11.83 -6.06
CA LEU A 121 -5.57 -11.61 -7.17
C LEU A 121 -7.03 -11.83 -6.75
N ASP A 122 -7.28 -12.91 -6.02
CA ASP A 122 -8.60 -13.26 -5.48
C ASP A 122 -8.68 -12.81 -4.02
N TRP A 123 -9.52 -11.80 -3.76
CA TRP A 123 -9.63 -11.16 -2.44
C TRP A 123 -10.93 -11.56 -1.75
N SER A 124 -10.86 -11.73 -0.44
CA SER A 124 -12.05 -11.89 0.41
C SER A 124 -12.95 -10.66 0.35
N GLU A 125 -14.25 -10.84 0.61
CA GLU A 125 -15.18 -9.72 0.79
C GLU A 125 -14.65 -8.73 1.84
N PRO A 126 -14.58 -7.42 1.53
CA PRO A 126 -14.15 -6.41 2.48
C PRO A 126 -14.97 -6.37 3.77
N LYS A 127 -14.29 -6.31 4.91
CA LYS A 127 -14.91 -6.18 6.23
C LYS A 127 -14.38 -4.95 6.94
N PHE A 128 -15.20 -4.34 7.80
CA PHE A 128 -14.71 -3.28 8.67
C PHE A 128 -13.82 -3.86 9.77
N LEU A 129 -12.64 -3.29 9.89
CA LEU A 129 -11.67 -3.55 10.95
C LEU A 129 -11.94 -2.67 12.17
N SER A 130 -12.30 -1.41 11.93
CA SER A 130 -12.58 -0.45 13.00
C SER A 130 -14.08 -0.44 13.35
N PRO A 131 -14.45 -0.05 14.58
CA PRO A 131 -15.84 0.26 14.91
C PRO A 131 -16.32 1.52 14.16
N ILE A 132 -17.59 1.86 14.34
CA ILE A 132 -18.10 3.19 13.98
C ILE A 132 -17.43 4.21 14.92
N PRO A 133 -16.85 5.31 14.42
CA PRO A 133 -16.25 6.33 15.28
C PRO A 133 -17.31 6.94 16.21
N PRO A 134 -16.91 7.44 17.41
CA PRO A 134 -17.84 8.02 18.37
C PRO A 134 -18.77 9.07 17.74
N ASN A 135 -20.08 8.97 17.98
CA ASN A 135 -21.10 9.91 17.48
C ASN A 135 -21.08 10.16 15.96
N SER A 136 -20.56 9.21 15.17
CA SER A 136 -20.24 9.41 13.74
C SER A 136 -20.85 8.36 12.82
N GLY A 137 -21.82 7.58 13.31
CA GLY A 137 -22.55 6.62 12.49
C GLY A 137 -23.46 7.29 11.47
N PRO A 138 -24.07 6.52 10.54
CA PRO A 138 -25.01 7.04 9.55
C PRO A 138 -26.20 7.82 10.14
N ASP A 139 -26.59 7.51 11.38
CA ASP A 139 -27.68 8.20 12.08
C ASP A 139 -27.24 9.52 12.76
N SER A 140 -25.94 9.86 12.70
CA SER A 140 -25.41 11.11 13.24
C SER A 140 -25.83 12.31 12.40
N PRO A 141 -26.22 13.45 13.01
CA PRO A 141 -26.49 14.68 12.27
C PRO A 141 -25.25 15.24 11.54
N HIS A 142 -24.05 14.75 11.88
CA HIS A 142 -22.79 15.17 11.29
C HIS A 142 -22.27 14.20 10.22
N TYR A 143 -22.93 13.06 10.00
CA TYR A 143 -22.46 12.05 9.05
C TYR A 143 -22.26 12.62 7.65
N ASN A 144 -21.16 12.22 6.99
CA ASN A 144 -20.84 12.71 5.64
C ASN A 144 -20.67 14.24 5.53
N THR A 145 -20.27 14.89 6.62
CA THR A 145 -19.86 16.31 6.65
C THR A 145 -18.40 16.45 7.08
N ARG A 146 -17.82 17.65 6.92
CA ARG A 146 -16.51 17.99 7.50
C ARG A 146 -16.75 18.92 8.69
N THR A 147 -16.49 18.45 9.90
CA THR A 147 -16.74 19.15 11.16
C THR A 147 -15.94 18.52 12.28
N ASP A 148 -15.60 19.32 13.30
CA ASP A 148 -14.99 18.88 14.54
C ASP A 148 -15.99 18.18 15.51
N GLN A 149 -17.28 18.14 15.16
CA GLN A 149 -18.33 17.52 15.98
C GLN A 149 -18.53 16.02 15.69
N GLY A 150 -17.73 15.45 14.79
CA GLY A 150 -17.71 14.03 14.49
C GLY A 150 -16.30 13.55 14.19
N PHE A 151 -16.13 12.23 14.15
CA PHE A 151 -14.86 11.54 14.10
C PHE A 151 -14.72 10.67 12.85
N ARG A 152 -13.48 10.31 12.55
CA ARG A 152 -13.10 9.36 11.50
C ARG A 152 -11.94 8.48 11.98
N TYR A 153 -11.91 7.25 11.47
CA TYR A 153 -10.67 6.47 11.48
C TYR A 153 -9.93 6.63 10.15
N ILE A 154 -8.60 6.60 10.22
CA ILE A 154 -7.72 6.58 9.05
C ILE A 154 -6.72 5.45 9.20
N SER A 155 -6.56 4.59 8.20
CA SER A 155 -5.60 3.47 8.22
C SER A 155 -4.15 3.94 8.29
N ARG A 156 -3.29 3.24 9.06
CA ARG A 156 -1.90 3.67 9.36
C ARG A 156 -0.86 2.54 9.39
N GLY A 157 -1.11 1.49 8.61
CA GLY A 157 -0.20 0.35 8.43
C GLY A 157 -0.39 -0.81 9.39
N PHE A 158 -0.01 -2.00 8.92
CA PHE A 158 0.07 -3.20 9.74
C PHE A 158 1.39 -3.22 10.51
N TRP A 159 1.36 -3.68 11.76
CA TRP A 159 2.51 -3.79 12.63
C TRP A 159 2.59 -5.20 13.21
N LEU A 160 3.55 -5.99 12.71
CA LEU A 160 3.90 -7.26 13.33
C LEU A 160 4.73 -6.99 14.58
N ARG A 161 4.15 -7.25 15.75
CA ARG A 161 4.78 -7.00 17.03
C ARG A 161 4.60 -8.20 17.95
N ASP A 162 5.71 -8.71 18.47
CA ASP A 162 5.74 -9.75 19.50
C ASP A 162 4.88 -10.99 19.12
N GLY A 163 4.89 -11.36 17.84
CA GLY A 163 4.13 -12.48 17.29
C GLY A 163 2.67 -12.17 16.95
N ALA A 164 2.17 -10.98 17.27
CA ALA A 164 0.81 -10.54 16.93
C ALA A 164 0.79 -9.70 15.65
N LEU A 165 -0.24 -9.89 14.83
CA LEU A 165 -0.60 -8.98 13.76
C LEU A 165 -1.48 -7.85 14.32
N LEU A 166 -0.95 -6.63 14.28
CA LEU A 166 -1.69 -5.41 14.62
C LEU A 166 -2.01 -4.62 13.36
N ALA A 167 -3.17 -3.98 13.33
CA ALA A 167 -3.51 -2.92 12.40
C ALA A 167 -3.57 -1.60 13.14
N LEU A 168 -2.90 -0.59 12.62
CA LEU A 168 -2.90 0.74 13.18
C LEU A 168 -3.93 1.61 12.45
N ALA A 169 -4.70 2.39 13.21
CA ALA A 169 -5.58 3.40 12.67
C ALA A 169 -5.54 4.65 13.54
N ALA A 170 -5.48 5.83 12.93
CA ALA A 170 -5.63 7.08 13.66
C ALA A 170 -7.10 7.44 13.79
N LEU A 171 -7.52 7.83 14.99
CA LEU A 171 -8.83 8.41 15.29
C LEU A 171 -8.64 9.91 15.49
N ASP A 172 -9.43 10.72 14.81
CA ASP A 172 -9.47 12.16 15.05
C ASP A 172 -10.86 12.71 14.70
N GLU A 173 -11.04 13.99 14.99
CA GLU A 173 -12.14 14.76 14.45
C GLU A 173 -12.05 14.85 12.92
N ALA A 174 -13.17 14.67 12.24
CA ALA A 174 -13.29 14.84 10.79
C ALA A 174 -13.42 16.31 10.38
N ALA A 175 -12.66 17.18 11.04
CA ALA A 175 -12.36 18.53 10.58
C ALA A 175 -11.19 18.46 9.58
N GLY A 176 -10.99 19.53 8.80
CA GLY A 176 -10.03 19.56 7.68
C GLY A 176 -8.72 18.80 7.94
N PHE A 177 -7.81 19.37 8.74
CA PHE A 177 -6.61 18.67 9.21
C PHE A 177 -6.85 18.05 10.61
N PHE A 178 -5.87 17.30 11.13
CA PHE A 178 -6.01 16.58 12.40
C PHE A 178 -6.40 17.50 13.57
N GLY A 179 -7.33 17.05 14.42
CA GLY A 179 -7.80 17.79 15.59
C GLY A 179 -7.13 17.40 16.91
N PRO A 180 -7.49 18.08 18.02
CA PRO A 180 -6.88 17.88 19.33
C PRO A 180 -7.08 16.47 19.91
N SER A 181 -8.13 15.75 19.50
CA SER A 181 -8.40 14.38 19.94
C SER A 181 -7.65 13.32 19.14
N LEU A 182 -6.62 13.71 18.36
CA LEU A 182 -5.85 12.78 17.55
C LEU A 182 -5.22 11.67 18.40
N GLU A 183 -5.54 10.42 18.08
CA GLU A 183 -5.00 9.23 18.75
C GLU A 183 -4.60 8.18 17.72
N LEU A 184 -3.49 7.49 17.97
CA LEU A 184 -3.13 6.29 17.21
C LEU A 184 -3.62 5.05 17.96
N HIS A 185 -4.58 4.33 17.39
CA HIS A 185 -5.15 3.10 17.93
C HIS A 185 -4.49 1.86 17.31
N ALA A 186 -4.49 0.76 18.06
CA ALA A 186 -4.14 -0.55 17.54
C ALA A 186 -5.32 -1.52 17.66
N PHE A 187 -5.48 -2.30 16.60
CA PHE A 187 -6.41 -3.41 16.53
C PHE A 187 -5.60 -4.69 16.37
N ARG A 188 -5.78 -5.66 17.26
CA ARG A 188 -5.09 -6.95 17.19
C ARG A 188 -5.96 -7.95 16.46
N PHE A 189 -5.40 -8.66 15.49
CA PHE A 189 -6.07 -9.78 14.86
C PHE A 189 -6.18 -10.95 15.85
N GLU A 190 -7.38 -11.53 15.96
CA GLU A 190 -7.69 -12.70 16.79
C GLU A 190 -7.98 -13.89 15.85
N PRO A 191 -7.03 -14.83 15.66
CA PRO A 191 -7.16 -15.92 14.70
C PRO A 191 -8.37 -16.83 14.97
N GLU A 192 -8.70 -17.05 16.24
CA GLU A 192 -9.81 -17.93 16.64
C GLU A 192 -11.17 -17.43 16.12
N THR A 193 -11.37 -16.10 16.11
CA THR A 193 -12.62 -15.48 15.66
C THR A 193 -12.54 -14.92 14.24
N HIS A 194 -11.34 -14.89 13.65
CA HIS A 194 -11.04 -14.21 12.39
C HIS A 194 -11.51 -12.75 12.40
N ASP A 195 -11.29 -12.07 13.52
CA ASP A 195 -11.78 -10.71 13.75
C ASP A 195 -10.71 -9.82 14.39
N TRP A 196 -10.98 -8.52 14.44
CA TRP A 196 -10.08 -7.52 15.00
C TRP A 196 -10.59 -7.03 16.35
N LYS A 197 -9.72 -7.11 17.35
CA LYS A 197 -9.97 -6.58 18.67
C LYS A 197 -9.29 -5.22 18.82
N ASP A 198 -10.07 -4.18 19.10
CA ASP A 198 -9.52 -2.90 19.57
C ASP A 198 -8.78 -3.12 20.89
N ILE A 199 -7.47 -2.85 20.89
CA ILE A 199 -6.61 -2.94 22.07
C ILE A 199 -6.24 -1.55 22.63
N GLY A 200 -6.84 -0.49 22.09
CA GLY A 200 -6.79 0.87 22.58
C GLY A 200 -5.69 1.74 21.95
N VAL A 201 -5.47 2.87 22.61
CA VAL A 201 -4.52 3.90 22.20
C VAL A 201 -3.08 3.42 22.40
N VAL A 202 -2.31 3.45 21.31
CA VAL A 202 -0.87 3.22 21.31
C VAL A 202 -0.12 4.50 21.67
N TYR A 203 -0.55 5.64 21.11
CA TYR A 203 0.02 6.96 21.36
C TYR A 203 -1.01 8.08 21.16
N ASP A 204 -1.05 9.02 22.10
CA ASP A 204 -1.83 10.25 22.00
C ASP A 204 -1.18 11.24 21.03
N ASN A 205 -1.99 12.16 20.48
CA ASN A 205 -1.59 13.21 19.54
C ASN A 205 -0.63 12.66 18.47
N THR A 206 -1.00 11.55 17.83
CA THR A 206 -0.09 10.80 16.97
C THR A 206 -0.78 10.27 15.73
N ILE A 207 -0.14 10.52 14.59
CA ILE A 207 -0.45 9.86 13.33
C ILE A 207 0.82 9.55 12.57
N ASN A 208 0.93 8.33 12.07
CA ASN A 208 2.11 7.82 11.35
C ASN A 208 1.78 7.50 9.89
N ASN A 209 2.67 7.82 8.96
CA ASN A 209 2.47 7.38 7.57
C ASN A 209 2.91 5.94 7.34
N PHE A 210 3.86 5.46 8.13
CA PHE A 210 4.43 4.12 8.02
C PHE A 210 4.36 3.42 9.39
N PRO A 211 4.02 2.13 9.43
CA PRO A 211 4.00 1.38 10.68
C PRO A 211 5.40 1.30 11.30
N PRO A 212 5.52 1.13 12.62
CA PRO A 212 6.80 1.03 13.29
C PRO A 212 7.70 -0.06 12.68
N LYS A 213 9.00 0.22 12.61
CA LYS A 213 10.04 -0.72 12.17
C LYS A 213 11.04 -0.95 13.30
N LYS A 214 11.53 -2.18 13.39
CA LYS A 214 12.60 -2.53 14.33
C LYS A 214 13.93 -2.02 13.75
N ILE A 215 14.64 -1.19 14.51
CA ILE A 215 15.98 -0.70 14.14
C ILE A 215 17.07 -1.66 14.65
N PRO A 216 18.33 -1.55 14.20
CA PRO A 216 19.41 -2.50 14.55
C PRO A 216 19.66 -2.69 16.05
N THR A 217 19.33 -1.69 16.88
CA THR A 217 19.42 -1.79 18.35
C THR A 217 18.34 -2.69 18.98
N GLY A 218 17.39 -3.18 18.17
CA GLY A 218 16.25 -3.96 18.62
C GLY A 218 15.06 -3.13 19.09
N GLN A 219 15.19 -1.80 19.15
CA GLN A 219 14.10 -0.88 19.47
C GLN A 219 13.15 -0.68 18.27
N TRP A 220 11.94 -0.21 18.55
CA TRP A 220 10.98 0.19 17.51
C TRP A 220 11.07 1.68 17.23
N MET A 221 11.02 2.05 15.95
CA MET A 221 11.01 3.44 15.50
C MET A 221 9.80 3.68 14.58
N MET A 222 9.17 4.84 14.73
CA MET A 222 8.02 5.27 13.92
C MET A 222 8.12 6.77 13.66
N GLN A 223 7.80 7.18 12.43
CA GLN A 223 7.62 8.60 12.12
C GLN A 223 6.27 9.06 12.69
N ARG A 224 6.28 10.19 13.40
CA ARG A 224 5.10 10.77 14.04
C ARG A 224 4.81 12.15 13.43
N ARG A 225 3.53 12.42 13.19
CA ARG A 225 2.98 13.76 13.05
C ARG A 225 2.00 14.01 14.20
N THR A 226 1.94 15.25 14.65
CA THR A 226 1.02 15.73 15.69
C THR A 226 0.06 16.75 15.08
N TYR A 227 -1.07 17.02 15.74
CA TYR A 227 -2.03 18.04 15.28
C TYR A 227 -1.44 19.46 15.42
N ASP A 228 -0.58 19.67 16.43
CA ASP A 228 -0.02 20.94 16.88
C ASP A 228 1.34 21.29 16.25
N ARG A 229 1.72 20.62 15.15
CA ARG A 229 3.04 20.78 14.50
C ARG A 229 3.40 22.20 14.00
N HIS A 230 2.47 23.15 14.08
CA HIS A 230 2.64 24.54 13.66
C HIS A 230 2.38 25.55 14.80
N ALA A 231 2.13 25.06 16.02
CA ALA A 231 1.91 25.88 17.20
C ALA A 231 3.22 26.40 17.81
#